data_AF-A0A1C6DND2-F1
#
_entry.id   AF-A0A1C6DND2-F1
#
_cell.length_a   1.000
_cell.length_b   1.000
_cell.length_c   1.000
_cell.angle_alpha   90.00
_cell.angle_beta   90.00
_cell.angle_gamma   90.00
#
_symmetry.space_group_name_H-M   'P 1'
#
loop_
_entity.id
_entity.type
_entity.pdbx_description
1 polymer ?
#
loop_
_entity_poly.entity_id
_entity_poly.type
_entity_poly.pdbx_seq_one_letter_code
_entity_poly.pdbx_strand_id
1 'polypeptide(L)'
;MSNILSTVHPELVSEWSEKNLPLTPDKITYGSNKLVWWKGACGHEWQASVKARSKGENCPICSGARVVEGINDLATVKPELAAEWSKKNKDLKPTMVTVGSHKKVIWKGKCGHEWIATVKSRAIIGTGCPYCSHNAILEGFNDLASQMPEIAAEWSEKNAPLLPNQVTAFANRKVWWKCKKCGNEWHTLISTRSGGSKCPYCSGQILLKGFNDFATTHPQLAEEWSVRNLPLAPDMVNAKSRRNVWWKCRECGYEWKSVINARVKGTVCPVCADRAVLAGYNDLATTDSELLSEWDYEKNKNISPEKISRNSMQSVWWKCPLGHSWKGKISERTIEGKGCAVCEREYLTAFPKLAVMFYAGMKKLSVQTDYDEVIGIPLEIYIPEEKVAIETCNGTEKIESLKEHLCKKRNIRLLKVPYKVGNDETEFAGKIKKAFRSIHIFITSDETKDAEFIRKRFFEWRRKQNQNRRLSE
;
A
#
# COMPACT_ATOMS: atom_id res chain seq x y z
N MET A 1 -35.01 10.69 -75.20
CA MET A 1 -34.49 11.51 -74.08
C MET A 1 -34.13 12.88 -74.63
N SER A 2 -34.59 13.96 -74.00
CA SER A 2 -34.29 15.32 -74.45
C SER A 2 -32.80 15.60 -74.28
N ASN A 3 -32.13 16.11 -75.32
CA ASN A 3 -30.73 16.53 -75.28
C ASN A 3 -30.60 18.05 -75.06
N ILE A 4 -31.70 18.72 -74.73
CA ILE A 4 -31.77 20.17 -74.53
C ILE A 4 -31.11 20.56 -73.20
N LEU A 5 -30.31 21.62 -73.21
CA LEU A 5 -29.55 22.08 -72.05
C LEU A 5 -30.44 22.32 -70.83
N SER A 6 -31.55 23.05 -70.98
CA SER A 6 -32.45 23.35 -69.85
C SER A 6 -33.16 22.12 -69.27
N THR A 7 -33.28 21.03 -70.03
CA THR A 7 -33.87 19.77 -69.54
C THR A 7 -32.85 18.89 -68.83
N VAL A 8 -31.62 18.82 -69.34
CA VAL A 8 -30.57 17.93 -68.82
C VAL A 8 -29.78 18.58 -67.69
N HIS A 9 -29.53 19.88 -67.78
CA HIS A 9 -28.79 20.69 -66.82
C HIS A 9 -29.59 21.94 -66.41
N PRO A 10 -30.74 21.78 -65.71
CA PRO A 10 -31.55 22.92 -65.28
C PRO A 10 -30.78 23.89 -64.35
N GLU A 11 -29.76 23.40 -63.63
CA GLU A 11 -28.90 24.22 -62.77
C GLU A 11 -28.14 25.30 -63.56
N LEU A 12 -27.74 25.00 -64.81
CA LEU A 12 -26.98 25.91 -65.66
C LEU A 12 -27.83 27.02 -66.29
N VAL A 13 -29.16 26.89 -66.25
CA VAL A 13 -30.09 27.91 -66.79
C VAL A 13 -29.96 29.21 -65.99
N SER A 14 -29.75 29.13 -64.67
CA SER A 14 -29.58 30.30 -63.80
C SER A 14 -28.28 31.08 -64.07
N GLU A 15 -27.30 30.41 -64.69
CA GLU A 15 -26.04 31.02 -65.09
C GLU A 15 -26.06 31.53 -66.54
N TRP A 16 -27.19 31.45 -67.26
CA TRP A 16 -27.27 31.92 -68.64
C TRP A 16 -27.37 33.45 -68.69
N SER A 17 -26.46 34.12 -69.42
CA SER A 17 -26.50 35.58 -69.55
C SER A 17 -27.56 36.03 -70.56
N GLU A 18 -28.20 37.17 -70.28
CA GLU A 18 -29.12 37.86 -71.19
C GLU A 18 -28.43 38.30 -72.50
N LYS A 19 -27.08 38.40 -72.51
CA LYS A 19 -26.28 38.70 -73.71
C LYS A 19 -26.39 37.66 -74.83
N ASN A 20 -26.95 36.50 -74.53
CA ASN A 20 -27.15 35.45 -75.52
C ASN A 20 -28.43 35.63 -76.36
N LEU A 21 -29.32 36.56 -75.99
CA LEU A 21 -30.56 36.78 -76.74
C LEU A 21 -30.27 37.06 -78.23
N PRO A 22 -31.04 36.46 -79.17
CA PRO A 22 -32.30 35.72 -78.95
C PRO A 22 -32.14 34.21 -78.63
N LEU A 23 -30.92 33.71 -78.40
CA LEU A 23 -30.67 32.30 -78.07
C LEU A 23 -30.92 32.02 -76.57
N THR A 24 -31.83 31.09 -76.31
CA THR A 24 -32.25 30.70 -74.96
C THR A 24 -31.84 29.25 -74.63
N PRO A 25 -31.70 28.87 -73.34
CA PRO A 25 -31.26 27.53 -72.91
C PRO A 25 -32.13 26.36 -73.41
N ASP A 26 -33.39 26.61 -73.75
CA ASP A 26 -34.33 25.64 -74.32
C ASP A 26 -34.11 25.37 -75.82
N LYS A 27 -33.29 26.19 -76.50
CA LYS A 27 -33.03 26.11 -77.95
C LYS A 27 -31.64 25.57 -78.29
N ILE A 28 -30.91 25.01 -77.32
CA ILE A 28 -29.56 24.50 -77.53
C ILE A 28 -29.33 23.19 -76.76
N THR A 29 -28.52 22.30 -77.32
CA THR A 29 -28.18 21.02 -76.69
C THR A 29 -27.02 21.15 -75.72
N TYR A 30 -27.00 20.34 -74.65
CA TYR A 30 -25.92 20.37 -73.64
C TYR A 30 -24.53 19.98 -74.20
N GLY A 31 -24.50 19.28 -75.35
CA GLY A 31 -23.26 18.88 -76.04
C GLY A 31 -22.73 19.91 -77.06
N SER A 32 -23.34 21.09 -77.18
CA SER A 32 -22.99 22.07 -78.20
C SER A 32 -21.62 22.73 -77.97
N ASN A 33 -20.80 22.84 -79.02
CA ASN A 33 -19.52 23.57 -78.96
C ASN A 33 -19.68 25.10 -79.08
N LYS A 34 -20.93 25.62 -79.18
CA LYS A 34 -21.18 27.06 -79.33
C LYS A 34 -20.75 27.81 -78.06
N LEU A 35 -19.91 28.83 -78.23
CA LEU A 35 -19.55 29.77 -77.17
C LEU A 35 -20.75 30.68 -76.87
N VAL A 36 -21.14 30.73 -75.61
CA VAL A 36 -22.22 31.58 -75.10
C VAL A 36 -21.74 32.25 -73.81
N TRP A 37 -22.38 33.35 -73.44
CA TRP A 37 -22.10 34.10 -72.23
C TRP A 37 -22.75 33.45 -71.02
N TRP A 38 -21.95 33.16 -70.00
CA TRP A 38 -22.38 32.65 -68.71
C TRP A 38 -22.16 33.72 -67.65
N LYS A 39 -23.01 33.77 -66.63
CA LYS A 39 -22.94 34.70 -65.50
C LYS A 39 -22.74 33.92 -64.22
N GLY A 40 -21.63 34.17 -63.54
CA GLY A 40 -21.24 33.40 -62.37
C GLY A 40 -21.93 33.93 -61.12
N ALA A 41 -21.90 33.17 -60.04
CA ALA A 41 -22.41 33.63 -58.75
C ALA A 41 -21.71 34.92 -58.26
N CYS A 42 -20.46 35.17 -58.68
CA CYS A 42 -19.76 36.42 -58.41
C CYS A 42 -20.17 37.60 -59.31
N GLY A 43 -21.18 37.44 -60.18
CA GLY A 43 -21.62 38.44 -61.14
C GLY A 43 -20.75 38.55 -62.41
N HIS A 44 -19.59 37.88 -62.45
CA HIS A 44 -18.71 37.88 -63.63
C HIS A 44 -19.35 37.15 -64.81
N GLU A 45 -19.36 37.81 -65.96
CA GLU A 45 -19.79 37.21 -67.21
C GLU A 45 -18.60 36.74 -68.04
N TRP A 46 -18.63 35.49 -68.51
CA TRP A 46 -17.56 34.90 -69.31
C TRP A 46 -18.10 34.03 -70.45
N GLN A 47 -17.29 33.83 -71.49
CA GLN A 47 -17.64 32.94 -72.59
C GLN A 47 -17.06 31.55 -72.37
N ALA A 48 -17.90 30.54 -72.53
CA ALA A 48 -17.50 29.13 -72.57
C ALA A 48 -18.48 28.36 -73.47
N SER A 49 -18.05 27.22 -74.00
CA SER A 49 -18.95 26.40 -74.81
C SER A 49 -19.96 25.70 -73.91
N VAL A 50 -21.19 25.47 -74.42
CA VAL A 50 -22.20 24.72 -73.67
C VAL A 50 -21.69 23.36 -73.23
N LYS A 51 -21.00 22.64 -74.14
CA LYS A 51 -20.34 21.36 -73.85
C LYS A 51 -19.33 21.44 -72.71
N ALA A 52 -18.51 22.48 -72.67
CA ALA A 52 -17.49 22.62 -71.63
C ALA A 52 -18.10 22.99 -70.27
N ARG A 53 -19.13 23.86 -70.25
CA ARG A 53 -19.91 24.15 -69.04
C ARG A 53 -20.63 22.91 -68.51
N SER A 54 -21.31 22.15 -69.37
CA SER A 54 -21.97 20.90 -68.99
C SER A 54 -20.98 19.83 -68.52
N LYS A 55 -19.69 19.93 -68.88
CA LYS A 55 -18.61 19.08 -68.35
C LYS A 55 -17.96 19.62 -67.08
N GLY A 56 -18.44 20.72 -66.51
CA GLY A 56 -18.01 21.25 -65.22
C GLY A 56 -16.98 22.39 -65.27
N GLU A 57 -16.70 23.00 -66.42
CA GLU A 57 -15.83 24.18 -66.48
C GLU A 57 -16.51 25.37 -65.77
N ASN A 58 -16.04 25.81 -64.62
CA ASN A 58 -16.73 26.87 -63.87
C ASN A 58 -16.22 28.28 -64.23
N CYS A 59 -16.92 29.32 -63.76
CA CYS A 59 -16.47 30.71 -63.87
C CYS A 59 -14.99 30.81 -63.42
N PRO A 60 -14.09 31.43 -64.22
CA PRO A 60 -12.67 31.48 -63.90
C PRO A 60 -12.37 32.24 -62.61
N ILE A 61 -13.25 33.15 -62.18
CA ILE A 61 -13.16 33.85 -60.89
C ILE A 61 -13.70 32.96 -59.76
N CYS A 62 -14.93 32.41 -59.88
CA CYS A 62 -15.49 31.56 -58.83
C CYS A 62 -14.65 30.29 -58.57
N SER A 63 -14.06 29.71 -59.62
CA SER A 63 -13.16 28.55 -59.51
C SER A 63 -11.76 28.89 -59.00
N GLY A 64 -11.44 30.18 -58.89
CA GLY A 64 -10.12 30.65 -58.47
C GLY A 64 -9.00 30.49 -59.50
N ALA A 65 -9.33 30.18 -60.76
CA ALA A 65 -8.39 30.11 -61.88
C ALA A 65 -7.86 31.50 -62.29
N ARG A 66 -8.63 32.56 -62.05
CA ARG A 66 -8.25 33.97 -62.17
C ARG A 66 -8.52 34.68 -60.85
N VAL A 67 -7.51 35.38 -60.33
CA VAL A 67 -7.65 36.22 -59.13
C VAL A 67 -8.20 37.59 -59.52
N VAL A 68 -9.16 38.08 -58.75
CA VAL A 68 -9.71 39.44 -58.82
C VAL A 68 -9.80 39.99 -57.40
N GLU A 69 -9.10 41.11 -57.19
CA GLU A 69 -9.06 41.83 -55.92
C GLU A 69 -10.46 42.30 -55.50
N GLY A 70 -10.81 42.10 -54.23
CA GLY A 70 -12.12 42.43 -53.68
C GLY A 70 -13.18 41.35 -53.87
N ILE A 71 -12.87 40.26 -54.59
CA ILE A 71 -13.84 39.20 -54.89
C ILE A 71 -13.37 37.84 -54.37
N ASN A 72 -12.24 37.33 -54.87
CA ASN A 72 -11.79 35.95 -54.59
C ASN A 72 -10.32 35.86 -54.17
N ASP A 73 -9.68 37.00 -53.91
CA ASP A 73 -8.32 37.05 -53.41
C ASP A 73 -8.25 36.69 -51.91
N LEU A 74 -7.04 36.37 -51.45
CA LEU A 74 -6.82 35.92 -50.08
C LEU A 74 -7.17 36.98 -49.04
N ALA A 75 -6.91 38.27 -49.29
CA ALA A 75 -7.20 39.31 -48.31
C ALA A 75 -8.70 39.49 -48.09
N THR A 76 -9.49 39.41 -49.16
CA THR A 76 -10.95 39.49 -49.06
C THR A 76 -11.55 38.24 -48.44
N VAL A 77 -11.12 37.05 -48.86
CA VAL A 77 -11.73 35.79 -48.42
C VAL A 77 -11.26 35.35 -47.03
N LYS A 78 -10.00 35.63 -46.66
CA LYS A 78 -9.38 35.25 -45.39
C LYS A 78 -8.52 36.38 -44.80
N PRO A 79 -9.14 37.48 -44.31
CA PRO A 79 -8.42 38.65 -43.80
C PRO A 79 -7.47 38.32 -42.65
N GLU A 80 -7.84 37.35 -41.80
CA GLU A 80 -7.01 36.87 -40.69
C GLU A 80 -5.71 36.22 -41.17
N LEU A 81 -5.76 35.49 -42.29
CA LEU A 81 -4.59 34.84 -42.86
C LEU A 81 -3.73 35.85 -43.64
N ALA A 82 -4.36 36.81 -44.31
CA ALA A 82 -3.64 37.92 -44.94
C ALA A 82 -2.86 38.78 -43.91
N ALA A 83 -3.34 38.89 -42.67
CA ALA A 83 -2.60 39.54 -41.58
C ALA A 83 -1.31 38.78 -41.20
N GLU A 84 -1.22 37.48 -41.47
CA GLU A 84 -0.02 36.68 -41.27
C GLU A 84 0.94 36.70 -42.48
N TRP A 85 0.66 37.53 -43.49
CA TRP A 85 1.54 37.65 -44.66
C TRP A 85 2.83 38.38 -44.30
N SER A 86 4.00 37.75 -44.51
CA SER A 86 5.27 38.41 -44.20
C SER A 86 5.57 39.53 -45.19
N LYS A 87 6.12 40.64 -44.67
CA LYS A 87 6.68 41.74 -45.47
C LYS A 87 7.83 41.29 -46.38
N LYS A 88 8.44 40.13 -46.09
CA LYS A 88 9.53 39.55 -46.90
C LYS A 88 9.08 38.99 -48.25
N ASN A 89 7.77 38.87 -48.51
CA ASN A 89 7.25 38.47 -49.82
C ASN A 89 7.37 39.56 -50.90
N LYS A 90 7.88 40.75 -50.53
CA LYS A 90 8.17 41.89 -51.41
C LYS A 90 6.99 42.19 -52.35
N ASP A 91 7.09 41.79 -53.61
CA ASP A 91 6.17 42.16 -54.69
C ASP A 91 4.87 41.37 -54.69
N LEU A 92 4.82 40.22 -54.00
CA LEU A 92 3.62 39.39 -53.96
C LEU A 92 2.72 39.79 -52.79
N LYS A 93 1.54 40.34 -53.10
CA LYS A 93 0.52 40.74 -52.13
C LYS A 93 -0.55 39.67 -51.93
N PRO A 94 -1.22 39.61 -50.76
CA PRO A 94 -2.38 38.74 -50.54
C PRO A 94 -3.50 38.92 -51.58
N THR A 95 -3.68 40.14 -52.11
CA THR A 95 -4.69 40.46 -53.14
C THR A 95 -4.38 39.85 -54.52
N MET A 96 -3.19 39.29 -54.72
CA MET A 96 -2.72 38.73 -55.99
C MET A 96 -2.80 37.19 -56.05
N VAL A 97 -3.38 36.55 -55.04
CA VAL A 97 -3.52 35.10 -54.96
C VAL A 97 -4.89 34.69 -54.44
N THR A 98 -5.42 33.58 -54.93
CA THR A 98 -6.63 32.96 -54.36
C THR A 98 -6.26 31.99 -53.24
N VAL A 99 -7.24 31.62 -52.40
CA VAL A 99 -7.06 30.65 -51.30
C VAL A 99 -6.57 29.27 -51.78
N GLY A 100 -6.80 28.91 -53.05
CA GLY A 100 -6.36 27.66 -53.66
C GLY A 100 -4.95 27.69 -54.26
N SER A 101 -4.25 28.81 -54.19
CA SER A 101 -2.96 29.01 -54.85
C SER A 101 -1.86 28.09 -54.34
N HIS A 102 -1.09 27.51 -55.28
CA HIS A 102 0.08 26.69 -54.98
C HIS A 102 1.37 27.49 -54.76
N LYS A 103 1.33 28.83 -54.83
CA LYS A 103 2.49 29.68 -54.58
C LYS A 103 3.00 29.51 -53.16
N LYS A 104 4.30 29.27 -53.00
CA LYS A 104 5.00 29.28 -51.71
C LYS A 104 5.31 30.71 -51.31
N VAL A 105 4.91 31.10 -50.10
CA VAL A 105 5.13 32.43 -49.55
C VAL A 105 5.62 32.31 -48.12
N ILE A 106 6.25 33.37 -47.62
CA ILE A 106 6.70 33.47 -46.24
C ILE A 106 5.52 33.96 -45.39
N TRP A 107 5.14 33.16 -44.41
CA TRP A 107 4.15 33.50 -43.40
C TRP A 107 4.85 33.98 -42.15
N LYS A 108 4.28 34.98 -41.48
CA LYS A 108 4.67 35.41 -40.14
C LYS A 108 3.48 35.18 -39.21
N GLY A 109 3.53 34.06 -38.48
CA GLY A 109 2.45 33.69 -37.58
C GLY A 109 2.40 34.59 -36.34
N LYS A 110 1.29 34.52 -35.60
CA LYS A 110 1.13 35.21 -34.30
C LYS A 110 2.19 34.82 -33.26
N CYS A 111 2.77 33.63 -33.41
CA CYS A 111 3.91 33.16 -32.61
C CYS A 111 5.24 33.91 -32.91
N GLY A 112 5.25 34.83 -33.86
CA GLY A 112 6.45 35.58 -34.26
C GLY A 112 7.34 34.85 -35.26
N HIS A 113 7.18 33.53 -35.42
CA HIS A 113 7.96 32.74 -36.36
C HIS A 113 7.63 33.04 -37.83
N GLU A 114 8.66 32.94 -38.67
CA GLU A 114 8.52 33.01 -40.11
C GLU A 114 8.82 31.66 -40.77
N TRP A 115 7.95 31.20 -41.68
CA TRP A 115 8.13 29.95 -42.40
C TRP A 115 7.55 29.99 -43.81
N ILE A 116 8.05 29.12 -44.68
CA ILE A 116 7.58 29.01 -46.07
C ILE A 116 6.49 27.94 -46.15
N ALA A 117 5.33 28.29 -46.69
CA ALA A 117 4.24 27.35 -46.98
C ALA A 117 3.43 27.82 -48.19
N THR A 118 2.66 26.92 -48.81
CA THR A 118 1.77 27.31 -49.92
C THR A 118 0.51 27.99 -49.38
N VAL A 119 -0.07 28.90 -50.17
CA VAL A 119 -1.34 29.54 -49.80
C VAL A 119 -2.44 28.50 -49.58
N LYS A 120 -2.54 27.51 -50.46
CA LYS A 120 -3.47 26.39 -50.34
C LYS A 120 -3.32 25.61 -49.03
N SER A 121 -2.10 25.31 -48.58
CA SER A 121 -1.91 24.54 -47.34
C SER A 121 -2.32 25.32 -46.10
N ARG A 122 -2.15 26.64 -46.09
CA ARG A 122 -2.60 27.49 -44.98
C ARG A 122 -4.10 27.76 -45.04
N ALA A 123 -4.60 28.16 -46.20
CA ALA A 123 -5.97 28.64 -46.36
C ALA A 123 -7.01 27.51 -46.42
N ILE A 124 -6.71 26.37 -47.03
CA ILE A 124 -7.67 25.27 -47.19
C ILE A 124 -7.39 24.13 -46.21
N ILE A 125 -6.13 23.68 -46.11
CA ILE A 125 -5.77 22.56 -45.23
C ILE A 125 -5.67 23.00 -43.76
N GLY A 126 -5.43 24.29 -43.49
CA GLY A 126 -5.33 24.83 -42.14
C GLY A 126 -4.00 24.53 -41.44
N THR A 127 -2.93 24.25 -42.20
CA THR A 127 -1.59 24.06 -41.62
C THR A 127 -1.13 25.31 -40.88
N GLY A 128 -0.54 25.14 -39.69
CA GLY A 128 -0.04 26.23 -38.84
C GLY A 128 1.48 26.43 -38.94
N CYS A 129 2.05 27.07 -37.92
CA CYS A 129 3.50 27.19 -37.77
C CYS A 129 4.14 25.81 -37.54
N PRO A 130 5.05 25.35 -38.43
CA PRO A 130 5.63 24.02 -38.34
C PRO A 130 6.54 23.84 -37.12
N TYR A 131 7.09 24.94 -36.58
CA TYR A 131 7.92 24.91 -35.38
C TYR A 131 7.05 24.73 -34.12
N CYS A 132 5.93 25.45 -34.02
CA CYS A 132 5.00 25.31 -32.89
C CYS A 132 4.34 23.92 -32.87
N SER A 133 4.14 23.31 -34.05
CA SER A 133 3.60 21.95 -34.15
C SER A 133 4.68 20.87 -34.14
N HIS A 134 5.96 21.21 -33.89
CA HIS A 134 7.09 20.28 -33.86
C HIS A 134 7.32 19.46 -35.15
N ASN A 135 6.79 19.92 -36.29
CA ASN A 135 6.98 19.30 -37.61
C ASN A 135 8.25 19.79 -38.31
N ALA A 136 8.86 20.88 -37.82
CA ALA A 136 10.17 21.37 -38.22
C ALA A 136 10.94 21.88 -36.99
N ILE A 137 12.27 21.87 -37.06
CA ILE A 137 13.14 22.41 -36.00
C ILE A 137 13.40 23.89 -36.24
N LEU A 138 13.29 24.67 -35.17
CA LEU A 138 13.82 26.02 -35.04
C LEU A 138 14.75 26.02 -33.82
N GLU A 139 16.04 26.08 -34.09
CA GLU A 139 17.09 26.18 -33.06
C GLU A 139 16.85 27.40 -32.16
N GLY A 140 17.00 27.22 -30.86
CA GLY A 140 16.69 28.23 -29.85
C GLY A 140 15.24 28.22 -29.37
N PHE A 141 14.36 27.42 -29.99
CA PHE A 141 12.93 27.42 -29.68
C PHE A 141 12.37 26.03 -29.32
N ASN A 142 12.35 25.10 -30.28
CA ASN A 142 11.68 23.81 -30.12
C ASN A 142 12.63 22.60 -30.22
N ASP A 143 13.94 22.87 -30.22
CA ASP A 143 14.97 21.86 -30.14
C ASP A 143 15.19 21.36 -28.70
N LEU A 144 15.80 20.19 -28.57
CA LEU A 144 16.02 19.54 -27.28
C LEU A 144 16.97 20.35 -26.38
N ALA A 145 17.99 21.00 -26.93
CA ALA A 145 18.95 21.78 -26.15
C ALA A 145 18.27 22.97 -25.47
N SER A 146 17.42 23.68 -26.21
CA SER A 146 16.70 24.84 -25.70
C SER A 146 15.56 24.47 -24.76
N GLN A 147 14.77 23.44 -25.09
CA GLN A 147 13.61 23.06 -24.28
C GLN A 147 13.96 22.24 -23.04
N MET A 148 15.02 21.42 -23.09
CA MET A 148 15.38 20.48 -22.03
C MET A 148 16.91 20.43 -21.82
N PRO A 149 17.53 21.53 -21.35
CA PRO A 149 18.99 21.63 -21.23
C PRO A 149 19.62 20.55 -20.35
N GLU A 150 18.94 20.14 -19.26
CA GLU A 150 19.44 19.07 -18.39
C GLU A 150 19.48 17.70 -19.07
N ILE A 151 18.53 17.43 -19.98
CA ILE A 151 18.50 16.20 -20.75
C ILE A 151 19.52 16.27 -21.88
N ALA A 152 19.63 17.40 -22.57
CA ALA A 152 20.65 17.61 -23.60
C ALA A 152 22.08 17.47 -23.04
N ALA A 153 22.31 17.81 -21.77
CA ALA A 153 23.59 17.59 -21.10
C ALA A 153 23.91 16.11 -20.81
N GLU A 154 22.95 15.20 -20.98
CA GLU A 154 23.18 13.74 -20.98
C GLU A 154 23.40 13.19 -22.39
N TRP A 155 23.50 14.03 -23.42
CA TRP A 155 23.76 13.56 -24.78
C TRP A 155 25.17 12.97 -24.90
N SER A 156 25.28 11.76 -25.45
CA SER A 156 26.59 11.14 -25.68
C SER A 156 27.28 11.69 -26.92
N GLU A 157 28.60 11.77 -26.87
CA GLU A 157 29.48 12.09 -28.01
C GLU A 157 29.34 11.05 -29.15
N LYS A 158 28.88 9.82 -28.85
CA LYS A 158 28.61 8.77 -29.85
C LYS A 158 27.53 9.12 -30.87
N ASN A 159 26.77 10.18 -30.64
CA ASN A 159 25.74 10.64 -31.56
C ASN A 159 26.28 11.52 -32.68
N ALA A 160 27.55 11.93 -32.64
CA ALA A 160 28.15 12.78 -33.67
C ALA A 160 27.93 12.18 -35.08
N PRO A 161 27.55 12.99 -36.08
CA PRO A 161 27.47 14.46 -36.06
C PRO A 161 26.12 15.05 -35.58
N LEU A 162 25.18 14.23 -35.09
CA LEU A 162 23.87 14.70 -34.63
C LEU A 162 23.98 15.40 -33.27
N LEU A 163 23.50 16.65 -33.22
CA LEU A 163 23.52 17.50 -32.03
C LEU A 163 22.13 17.63 -31.38
N PRO A 164 22.04 17.90 -30.06
CA PRO A 164 20.77 18.13 -29.37
C PRO A 164 19.93 19.28 -29.95
N ASN A 165 20.55 20.32 -30.51
CA ASN A 165 19.85 21.44 -31.14
C ASN A 165 19.21 21.11 -32.51
N GLN A 166 19.42 19.89 -33.02
CA GLN A 166 18.91 19.44 -34.33
C GLN A 166 17.70 18.48 -34.21
N VAL A 167 17.20 18.25 -33.00
CA VAL A 167 16.11 17.31 -32.72
C VAL A 167 15.11 17.92 -31.74
N THR A 168 13.84 17.52 -31.83
CA THR A 168 12.85 17.87 -30.80
C THR A 168 12.91 16.89 -29.64
N ALA A 169 12.40 17.30 -28.48
CA ALA A 169 12.17 16.41 -27.33
C ALA A 169 11.20 15.24 -27.62
N PHE A 170 10.42 15.32 -28.71
CA PHE A 170 9.42 14.31 -29.07
C PHE A 170 9.89 13.39 -30.21
N ALA A 171 11.13 13.53 -30.66
CA ALA A 171 11.63 12.76 -31.78
C ALA A 171 11.63 11.25 -31.49
N ASN A 172 11.06 10.46 -32.41
CA ASN A 172 11.08 9.00 -32.36
C ASN A 172 12.38 8.43 -32.95
N ARG A 173 13.52 8.92 -32.45
CA ARG A 173 14.87 8.49 -32.86
C ARG A 173 15.62 7.98 -31.63
N LYS A 174 16.26 6.82 -31.75
CA LYS A 174 17.15 6.30 -30.71
C LYS A 174 18.53 6.96 -30.82
N VAL A 175 19.07 7.36 -29.68
CA VAL A 175 20.37 8.00 -29.53
C VAL A 175 21.04 7.47 -28.26
N TRP A 176 22.35 7.67 -28.17
CA TRP A 176 23.13 7.34 -26.98
C TRP A 176 23.04 8.46 -25.94
N TRP A 177 22.82 8.07 -24.69
CA TRP A 177 22.80 8.95 -23.54
C TRP A 177 23.93 8.56 -22.60
N LYS A 178 24.51 9.53 -21.90
CA LYS A 178 25.60 9.36 -20.93
C LYS A 178 25.15 9.85 -19.56
N CYS A 179 25.25 8.98 -18.57
CA CYS A 179 24.70 9.29 -17.26
C CYS A 179 25.66 10.20 -16.50
N LYS A 180 25.23 11.39 -16.10
CA LYS A 180 26.04 12.27 -15.23
C LYS A 180 26.46 11.60 -13.91
N LYS A 181 25.66 10.66 -13.38
CA LYS A 181 25.91 10.01 -12.07
C LYS A 181 26.86 8.83 -12.13
N CYS A 182 26.69 7.93 -13.10
CA CYS A 182 27.48 6.69 -13.17
C CYS A 182 28.42 6.62 -14.37
N GLY A 183 28.43 7.64 -15.24
CA GLY A 183 29.25 7.68 -16.45
C GLY A 183 28.81 6.71 -17.56
N ASN A 184 28.00 5.69 -17.24
CA ASN A 184 27.58 4.68 -18.20
C ASN A 184 26.66 5.25 -19.28
N GLU A 185 26.78 4.65 -20.46
CA GLU A 185 26.01 5.03 -21.63
C GLU A 185 24.92 4.01 -21.94
N TRP A 186 23.78 4.49 -22.43
CA TRP A 186 22.67 3.65 -22.86
C TRP A 186 21.98 4.20 -24.10
N HIS A 187 21.37 3.32 -24.89
CA HIS A 187 20.76 3.66 -26.17
C HIS A 187 19.22 3.60 -26.06
N THR A 188 18.54 4.74 -26.17
CA THR A 188 17.06 4.82 -26.09
C THR A 188 16.50 5.98 -26.90
N LEU A 189 15.18 6.01 -27.09
CA LEU A 189 14.46 7.07 -27.81
C LEU A 189 14.58 8.43 -27.11
N ILE A 190 14.67 9.50 -27.91
CA ILE A 190 14.60 10.88 -27.40
C ILE A 190 13.28 11.11 -26.67
N SER A 191 12.15 10.77 -27.29
CA SER A 191 10.83 10.88 -26.67
C SER A 191 10.71 10.12 -25.33
N THR A 192 11.31 8.94 -25.20
CA THR A 192 11.34 8.19 -23.93
C THR A 192 12.21 8.87 -22.87
N ARG A 193 13.38 9.39 -23.25
CA ARG A 193 14.26 10.11 -22.31
C ARG A 193 13.62 11.42 -21.85
N SER A 194 13.08 12.20 -22.78
CA SER A 194 12.36 13.44 -22.53
C SER A 194 11.10 13.22 -21.69
N GLY A 195 10.43 12.07 -21.86
CA GLY A 195 9.32 11.62 -21.02
C GLY A 195 9.69 11.21 -19.59
N GLY A 196 10.97 11.30 -19.20
CA GLY A 196 11.41 11.11 -17.81
C GLY A 196 12.02 9.73 -17.51
N SER A 197 12.32 8.90 -18.51
CA SER A 197 13.03 7.65 -18.26
C SER A 197 14.40 7.93 -17.64
N LYS A 198 14.77 7.18 -16.59
CA LYS A 198 16.05 7.33 -15.89
C LYS A 198 17.13 6.44 -16.52
N CYS A 199 18.39 6.69 -16.17
CA CYS A 199 19.50 5.80 -16.51
C CYS A 199 19.19 4.36 -16.07
N PRO A 200 19.28 3.36 -16.97
CA PRO A 200 18.88 1.98 -16.67
C PRO A 200 19.81 1.30 -15.65
N TYR A 201 21.08 1.71 -15.57
CA TYR A 201 22.01 1.23 -14.55
C TYR A 201 21.67 1.79 -13.17
N CYS A 202 21.57 3.13 -13.01
CA CYS A 202 21.22 3.74 -11.72
C CYS A 202 19.83 3.33 -11.22
N SER A 203 18.88 3.08 -12.13
CA SER A 203 17.54 2.62 -11.77
C SER A 203 17.47 1.12 -11.46
N GLY A 204 18.52 0.35 -11.74
CA GLY A 204 18.57 -1.10 -11.51
C GLY A 204 17.77 -1.91 -12.53
N GLN A 205 17.50 -1.36 -13.71
CA GLN A 205 16.90 -2.09 -14.83
C GLN A 205 17.95 -2.95 -15.55
N ILE A 206 19.16 -2.40 -15.75
CA ILE A 206 20.30 -3.14 -16.29
C ILE A 206 21.29 -3.37 -15.15
N LEU A 207 21.68 -4.62 -14.96
CA LEU A 207 22.70 -5.01 -13.98
C LEU A 207 24.10 -4.67 -14.50
N LEU A 208 24.90 -4.04 -13.65
CA LEU A 208 26.31 -3.76 -13.85
C LEU A 208 27.06 -4.21 -12.60
N LYS A 209 27.85 -5.27 -12.78
CA LYS A 209 28.71 -5.85 -11.74
C LYS A 209 29.75 -4.83 -11.27
N GLY A 210 29.98 -4.77 -9.97
CA GLY A 210 30.83 -3.78 -9.31
C GLY A 210 30.16 -2.41 -9.11
N PHE A 211 28.87 -2.25 -9.46
CA PHE A 211 28.17 -0.98 -9.34
C PHE A 211 26.80 -1.12 -8.67
N ASN A 212 25.87 -1.83 -9.31
CA ASN A 212 24.50 -1.95 -8.82
C ASN A 212 24.08 -3.39 -8.51
N ASP A 213 25.01 -4.33 -8.57
CA ASP A 213 24.78 -5.69 -8.11
C ASP A 213 24.63 -5.76 -6.59
N PHE A 214 24.03 -6.85 -6.13
CA PHE A 214 23.65 -7.01 -4.73
C PHE A 214 24.87 -7.18 -3.83
N ALA A 215 25.93 -7.88 -4.28
CA ALA A 215 27.16 -8.03 -3.51
C ALA A 215 27.83 -6.67 -3.24
N THR A 216 27.89 -5.81 -4.27
CA THR A 216 28.49 -4.47 -4.17
C THR A 216 27.65 -3.54 -3.31
N THR A 217 26.32 -3.53 -3.50
CA THR A 217 25.44 -2.56 -2.84
C THR A 217 25.01 -2.96 -1.44
N HIS A 218 24.98 -4.25 -1.12
CA HIS A 218 24.52 -4.80 0.16
C HIS A 218 25.45 -5.90 0.68
N PRO A 219 26.74 -5.61 0.93
CA PRO A 219 27.74 -6.61 1.31
C PRO A 219 27.33 -7.41 2.56
N GLN A 220 26.80 -6.74 3.58
CA GLN A 220 26.37 -7.39 4.82
C GLN A 220 25.22 -8.40 4.60
N LEU A 221 24.30 -8.11 3.69
CA LEU A 221 23.23 -9.06 3.33
C LEU A 221 23.74 -10.15 2.37
N ALA A 222 24.74 -9.85 1.54
CA ALA A 222 25.36 -10.85 0.69
C ALA A 222 26.08 -11.94 1.51
N GLU A 223 26.57 -11.62 2.71
CA GLU A 223 27.10 -12.60 3.66
C GLU A 223 26.03 -13.58 4.20
N GLU A 224 24.74 -13.21 4.14
CA GLU A 224 23.62 -14.10 4.45
C GLU A 224 23.17 -14.95 3.26
N TRP A 225 23.84 -14.86 2.11
CA TRP A 225 23.46 -15.63 0.94
C TRP A 225 23.74 -17.12 1.14
N SER A 226 22.70 -17.95 1.10
CA SER A 226 22.89 -19.40 1.27
C SER A 226 23.56 -20.03 0.05
N VAL A 227 24.41 -21.02 0.31
CA VAL A 227 25.01 -21.91 -0.71
C VAL A 227 23.97 -22.65 -1.55
N ARG A 228 22.73 -22.77 -1.06
CA ARG A 228 21.60 -23.40 -1.78
C ARG A 228 21.14 -22.61 -2.99
N ASN A 229 21.63 -21.38 -3.18
CA ASN A 229 21.31 -20.59 -4.35
C ASN A 229 22.18 -20.92 -5.57
N LEU A 230 23.24 -21.72 -5.43
CA LEU A 230 24.11 -22.07 -6.55
C LEU A 230 23.30 -22.62 -7.74
N PRO A 231 23.61 -22.18 -8.98
CA PRO A 231 24.76 -21.36 -9.37
C PRO A 231 24.54 -19.84 -9.27
N LEU A 232 23.42 -19.36 -8.70
CA LEU A 232 23.13 -17.93 -8.59
C LEU A 232 23.96 -17.27 -7.47
N ALA A 233 24.91 -16.43 -7.88
CA ALA A 233 25.71 -15.62 -6.98
C ALA A 233 25.06 -14.24 -6.69
N PRO A 234 25.39 -13.59 -5.57
CA PRO A 234 24.83 -12.28 -5.22
C PRO A 234 25.19 -11.18 -6.22
N ASP A 235 26.35 -11.24 -6.88
CA ASP A 235 26.78 -10.26 -7.88
C ASP A 235 26.07 -10.41 -9.24
N MET A 236 25.23 -11.44 -9.41
CA MET A 236 24.42 -11.70 -10.61
C MET A 236 23.00 -11.11 -10.56
N VAL A 237 22.66 -10.41 -9.47
CA VAL A 237 21.35 -9.80 -9.25
C VAL A 237 21.53 -8.42 -8.62
N ASN A 238 20.51 -7.58 -8.66
CA ASN A 238 20.49 -6.33 -7.92
C ASN A 238 19.47 -6.36 -6.77
N ALA A 239 19.55 -5.36 -5.89
CA ALA A 239 18.68 -5.20 -4.73
C ALA A 239 17.18 -5.10 -5.02
N LYS A 240 16.78 -4.74 -6.25
CA LYS A 240 15.37 -4.63 -6.66
C LYS A 240 14.81 -5.94 -7.21
N SER A 241 15.65 -6.97 -7.34
CA SER A 241 15.25 -8.28 -7.87
C SER A 241 14.08 -8.87 -7.08
N ARG A 242 13.10 -9.40 -7.83
CA ARG A 242 11.95 -10.14 -7.28
C ARG A 242 12.22 -11.64 -7.16
N ARG A 243 13.45 -12.09 -7.42
CA ARG A 243 13.81 -13.51 -7.26
C ARG A 243 13.73 -13.91 -5.80
N ASN A 244 13.17 -15.09 -5.57
CA ASN A 244 13.11 -15.72 -4.26
C ASN A 244 14.35 -16.59 -4.08
N VAL A 245 15.14 -16.33 -3.03
CA VAL A 245 16.43 -16.98 -2.78
C VAL A 245 16.49 -17.46 -1.33
N TRP A 246 17.37 -18.41 -1.06
CA TRP A 246 17.66 -18.89 0.28
C TRP A 246 18.62 -17.93 1.01
N TRP A 247 18.25 -17.52 2.20
CA TRP A 247 19.06 -16.76 3.15
C TRP A 247 19.49 -17.68 4.27
N LYS A 248 20.67 -17.43 4.85
CA LYS A 248 21.19 -18.12 6.03
C LYS A 248 21.45 -17.09 7.11
N CYS A 249 20.80 -17.26 8.26
CA CYS A 249 20.92 -16.31 9.36
C CYS A 249 22.32 -16.41 9.97
N ARG A 250 22.96 -15.28 10.22
CA ARG A 250 24.27 -15.25 10.87
C ARG A 250 24.20 -15.51 12.37
N GLU A 251 23.06 -15.24 12.98
CA GLU A 251 22.84 -15.40 14.43
C GLU A 251 22.47 -16.84 14.78
N CYS A 252 21.34 -17.33 14.26
CA CYS A 252 20.82 -18.66 14.60
C CYS A 252 21.15 -19.75 13.56
N GLY A 253 21.82 -19.40 12.45
CA GLY A 253 22.14 -20.37 11.38
C GLY A 253 20.94 -20.82 10.53
N TYR A 254 19.71 -20.43 10.88
CA TYR A 254 18.51 -20.86 10.17
C TYR A 254 18.50 -20.43 8.71
N GLU A 255 18.11 -21.34 7.82
CA GLU A 255 17.95 -21.05 6.40
C GLU A 255 16.48 -20.88 6.01
N TRP A 256 16.17 -19.80 5.28
CA TRP A 256 14.81 -19.53 4.84
C TRP A 256 14.75 -18.92 3.44
N LYS A 257 13.62 -19.12 2.73
CA LYS A 257 13.38 -18.47 1.44
C LYS A 257 12.76 -17.08 1.64
N SER A 258 13.32 -16.08 0.97
CA SER A 258 12.69 -14.76 0.85
C SER A 258 13.11 -14.04 -0.44
N VAL A 259 12.26 -13.13 -0.89
CA VAL A 259 12.53 -12.26 -2.05
C VAL A 259 13.63 -11.26 -1.71
N ILE A 260 14.59 -11.07 -2.63
CA ILE A 260 15.72 -10.14 -2.43
C ILE A 260 15.27 -8.73 -2.06
N ASN A 261 14.38 -8.14 -2.86
CA ASN A 261 13.83 -6.81 -2.56
C ASN A 261 13.11 -6.75 -1.19
N ALA A 262 12.50 -7.85 -0.73
CA ALA A 262 11.86 -7.90 0.59
C ALA A 262 12.90 -7.99 1.71
N ARG A 263 13.99 -8.74 1.52
CA ARG A 263 15.13 -8.78 2.46
C ARG A 263 15.75 -7.39 2.62
N VAL A 264 15.99 -6.69 1.50
CA VAL A 264 16.51 -5.30 1.48
C VAL A 264 15.61 -4.34 2.25
N LYS A 265 14.29 -4.51 2.13
CA LYS A 265 13.30 -3.68 2.84
C LYS A 265 13.14 -4.01 4.33
N GLY A 266 13.91 -4.96 4.87
CA GLY A 266 13.91 -5.28 6.30
C GLY A 266 13.22 -6.58 6.70
N THR A 267 12.93 -7.48 5.75
CA THR A 267 12.52 -8.85 6.13
C THR A 267 13.67 -9.52 6.88
N VAL A 268 13.46 -9.91 8.13
CA VAL A 268 14.45 -10.59 8.98
C VAL A 268 14.22 -12.11 9.04
N CYS A 269 15.18 -12.82 9.63
CA CYS A 269 15.08 -14.25 9.91
C CYS A 269 13.76 -14.55 10.68
N PRO A 270 12.96 -15.55 10.25
CA PRO A 270 11.72 -15.87 10.93
C PRO A 270 11.94 -16.50 12.32
N VAL A 271 13.08 -17.16 12.56
CA VAL A 271 13.42 -17.73 13.88
C VAL A 271 13.77 -16.62 14.87
N CYS A 272 14.71 -15.73 14.53
CA CYS A 272 15.06 -14.60 15.42
C CYS A 272 13.90 -13.63 15.68
N ALA A 273 12.88 -13.63 14.82
CA ALA A 273 11.67 -12.83 14.99
C ALA A 273 10.49 -13.62 15.58
N ASP A 274 10.72 -14.82 16.13
CA ASP A 274 9.72 -15.70 16.75
C ASP A 274 8.49 -16.01 15.86
N ARG A 275 8.70 -16.03 14.53
CA ARG A 275 7.71 -16.45 13.52
C ARG A 275 7.91 -17.90 13.07
N ALA A 276 9.02 -18.52 13.43
CA ALA A 276 9.34 -19.92 13.19
C ALA A 276 10.13 -20.48 14.38
N VAL A 277 10.09 -21.80 14.54
CA VAL A 277 10.80 -22.52 15.60
C VAL A 277 11.98 -23.28 15.01
N LEU A 278 13.14 -23.12 15.63
CA LEU A 278 14.35 -23.89 15.39
C LEU A 278 14.67 -24.68 16.66
N ALA A 279 14.64 -26.00 16.55
CA ALA A 279 15.02 -26.92 17.62
C ALA A 279 16.47 -26.68 18.06
N GLY A 280 16.71 -26.67 19.37
CA GLY A 280 17.99 -26.33 19.98
C GLY A 280 18.24 -24.81 20.09
N TYR A 281 17.28 -23.95 19.73
CA TYR A 281 17.46 -22.50 19.75
C TYR A 281 16.30 -21.77 20.45
N ASN A 282 15.11 -21.74 19.87
CA ASN A 282 13.94 -21.03 20.41
C ASN A 282 12.71 -21.93 20.62
N ASP A 283 12.91 -23.25 20.63
CA ASP A 283 11.90 -24.21 21.02
C ASP A 283 11.74 -24.28 22.55
N LEU A 284 10.58 -24.75 23.00
CA LEU A 284 10.20 -24.82 24.40
C LEU A 284 11.09 -25.76 25.21
N ALA A 285 11.58 -26.85 24.60
CA ALA A 285 12.45 -27.79 25.30
C ALA A 285 13.80 -27.14 25.65
N THR A 286 14.29 -26.27 24.76
CA THR A 286 15.51 -25.49 24.97
C THR A 286 15.30 -24.32 25.91
N THR A 287 14.22 -23.53 25.76
CA THR A 287 14.05 -22.27 26.50
C THR A 287 13.44 -22.42 27.90
N ASP A 288 12.69 -23.50 28.16
CA ASP A 288 11.92 -23.72 29.39
C ASP A 288 11.99 -25.20 29.82
N SER A 289 13.21 -25.75 29.82
CA SER A 289 13.49 -27.16 30.10
C SER A 289 12.91 -27.67 31.43
N GLU A 290 12.81 -26.80 32.44
CA GLU A 290 12.24 -27.10 33.76
C GLU A 290 10.76 -27.46 33.71
N LEU A 291 10.03 -26.90 32.74
CA LEU A 291 8.60 -27.13 32.54
C LEU A 291 8.32 -28.46 31.83
N LEU A 292 9.33 -29.12 31.25
CA LEU A 292 9.15 -30.44 30.63
C LEU A 292 8.74 -31.52 31.63
N SER A 293 9.11 -31.35 32.91
CA SER A 293 8.64 -32.22 34.01
C SER A 293 7.13 -32.10 34.25
N GLU A 294 6.54 -30.99 33.83
CA GLU A 294 5.10 -30.73 33.91
C GLU A 294 4.38 -30.98 32.58
N TRP A 295 5.06 -31.44 31.53
CA TRP A 295 4.42 -31.75 30.26
C TRP A 295 3.68 -33.10 30.31
N ASP A 296 2.41 -33.14 29.92
CA ASP A 296 1.63 -34.38 29.89
C ASP A 296 1.85 -35.12 28.55
N TYR A 297 2.94 -35.90 28.46
CA TYR A 297 3.33 -36.64 27.24
C TYR A 297 2.27 -37.62 26.74
N GLU A 298 1.48 -38.21 27.64
CA GLU A 298 0.38 -39.11 27.28
C GLU A 298 -0.76 -38.37 26.58
N LYS A 299 -1.04 -37.13 26.95
CA LYS A 299 -2.11 -36.34 26.31
C LYS A 299 -1.62 -35.49 25.13
N ASN A 300 -0.33 -35.21 25.05
CA ASN A 300 0.28 -34.39 24.01
C ASN A 300 1.02 -35.21 22.92
N LYS A 301 0.63 -36.47 22.65
CA LYS A 301 1.35 -37.40 21.74
C LYS A 301 1.73 -36.83 20.37
N ASN A 302 0.93 -35.90 19.84
CA ASN A 302 1.14 -35.28 18.51
C ASN A 302 1.84 -33.91 18.57
N ILE A 303 2.29 -33.48 19.74
CA ILE A 303 2.82 -32.14 19.99
C ILE A 303 4.18 -32.30 20.67
N SER A 304 5.24 -31.90 19.98
CA SER A 304 6.60 -31.93 20.53
C SER A 304 7.00 -30.56 21.09
N PRO A 305 7.54 -30.49 22.32
CA PRO A 305 8.17 -29.28 22.86
C PRO A 305 9.30 -28.72 21.98
N GLU A 306 10.00 -29.56 21.21
CA GLU A 306 11.08 -29.15 20.31
C GLU A 306 10.60 -28.43 19.04
N LYS A 307 9.27 -28.36 18.82
CA LYS A 307 8.67 -27.77 17.62
C LYS A 307 7.78 -26.57 17.93
N ILE A 308 7.76 -26.10 19.18
CA ILE A 308 6.89 -25.01 19.62
C ILE A 308 7.70 -24.02 20.44
N SER A 309 7.47 -22.72 20.25
CA SER A 309 8.08 -21.66 21.06
C SER A 309 7.33 -21.43 22.37
N ARG A 310 8.03 -20.92 23.39
CA ARG A 310 7.41 -20.43 24.65
C ARG A 310 6.27 -19.41 24.44
N ASN A 311 6.35 -18.60 23.39
CA ASN A 311 5.34 -17.59 23.06
C ASN A 311 4.07 -18.16 22.39
N SER A 312 3.96 -19.49 22.24
CA SER A 312 2.84 -20.10 21.52
C SER A 312 1.52 -19.93 22.27
N MET A 313 0.48 -19.54 21.52
CA MET A 313 -0.90 -19.50 22.01
C MET A 313 -1.57 -20.88 21.98
N GLN A 314 -0.87 -21.92 21.51
CA GLN A 314 -1.40 -23.28 21.47
C GLN A 314 -1.64 -23.80 22.88
N SER A 315 -2.81 -24.40 23.10
CA SER A 315 -3.15 -25.06 24.36
C SER A 315 -2.65 -26.50 24.37
N VAL A 316 -1.97 -26.87 25.45
CA VAL A 316 -1.43 -28.20 25.70
C VAL A 316 -1.83 -28.69 27.07
N TRP A 317 -1.65 -29.99 27.31
CA TRP A 317 -1.89 -30.59 28.62
C TRP A 317 -0.63 -30.52 29.49
N TRP A 318 -0.80 -29.98 30.69
CA TRP A 318 0.20 -29.93 31.75
C TRP A 318 -0.18 -30.88 32.87
N LYS A 319 0.79 -31.39 33.61
CA LYS A 319 0.64 -32.30 34.75
C LYS A 319 1.49 -31.83 35.92
N CYS A 320 0.85 -31.50 37.04
CA CYS A 320 1.56 -30.83 38.13
C CYS A 320 2.18 -31.87 39.07
N PRO A 321 3.08 -31.47 39.98
CA PRO A 321 3.65 -32.41 40.95
C PRO A 321 2.63 -33.14 41.82
N LEU A 322 1.45 -32.54 42.06
CA LEU A 322 0.33 -33.16 42.79
C LEU A 322 -0.48 -34.15 41.93
N GLY A 323 -0.14 -34.33 40.65
CA GLY A 323 -0.76 -35.29 39.74
C GLY A 323 -1.96 -34.76 38.95
N HIS A 324 -2.41 -33.53 39.19
CA HIS A 324 -3.48 -32.92 38.41
C HIS A 324 -3.05 -32.65 36.97
N SER A 325 -3.87 -33.07 36.01
CA SER A 325 -3.69 -32.77 34.58
C SER A 325 -4.66 -31.66 34.17
N TRP A 326 -4.17 -30.59 33.56
CA TRP A 326 -4.98 -29.45 33.12
C TRP A 326 -4.56 -28.95 31.74
N LYS A 327 -5.48 -28.34 31.01
CA LYS A 327 -5.21 -27.74 29.70
C LYS A 327 -4.97 -26.25 29.87
N GLY A 328 -3.89 -25.73 29.28
CA GLY A 328 -3.53 -24.30 29.33
C GLY A 328 -2.69 -23.88 28.14
N LYS A 329 -2.67 -22.59 27.80
CA LYS A 329 -1.79 -22.08 26.74
C LYS A 329 -0.33 -22.14 27.18
N ILE A 330 0.57 -22.36 26.22
CA ILE A 330 2.00 -22.42 26.51
C ILE A 330 2.50 -21.06 27.01
N SER A 331 2.09 -19.95 26.40
CA SER A 331 2.45 -18.59 26.86
C SER A 331 1.92 -18.27 28.28
N GLU A 332 0.72 -18.74 28.63
CA GLU A 332 0.17 -18.56 29.98
C GLU A 332 1.02 -19.29 31.03
N ARG A 333 1.57 -20.47 30.69
CA ARG A 333 2.45 -21.22 31.59
C ARG A 333 3.86 -20.62 31.65
N THR A 334 4.44 -20.27 30.50
CA THR A 334 5.86 -19.90 30.35
C THR A 334 6.16 -18.41 30.54
N ILE A 335 5.20 -17.52 30.26
CA ILE A 335 5.36 -16.06 30.35
C ILE A 335 4.63 -15.52 31.57
N GLU A 336 3.36 -15.89 31.75
CA GLU A 336 2.55 -15.41 32.89
C GLU A 336 2.77 -16.23 34.18
N GLY A 337 3.44 -17.39 34.08
CA GLY A 337 3.70 -18.25 35.23
C GLY A 337 2.45 -18.93 35.81
N LYS A 338 1.33 -18.97 35.07
CA LYS A 338 0.07 -19.56 35.56
C LYS A 338 0.25 -21.03 35.88
N GLY A 339 -0.13 -21.41 37.09
CA GLY A 339 0.00 -22.78 37.60
C GLY A 339 -1.17 -23.68 37.26
N CYS A 340 -1.25 -24.80 37.98
CA CYS A 340 -2.37 -25.72 37.91
C CYS A 340 -3.66 -25.07 38.45
N ALA A 341 -4.67 -24.93 37.60
CA ALA A 341 -5.96 -24.33 37.98
C ALA A 341 -6.69 -25.09 39.10
N VAL A 342 -6.46 -26.41 39.21
CA VAL A 342 -7.04 -27.22 40.29
C VAL A 342 -6.38 -26.85 41.62
N CYS A 343 -5.04 -26.83 41.67
CA CYS A 343 -4.27 -26.44 42.85
C CYS A 343 -4.59 -25.00 43.29
N GLU A 344 -4.75 -24.10 42.32
CA GLU A 344 -5.11 -22.70 42.58
C GLU A 344 -6.46 -22.60 43.27
N ARG A 345 -7.47 -23.29 42.74
CA ARG A 345 -8.82 -23.28 43.30
C ARG A 345 -8.85 -23.88 44.71
N GLU A 346 -8.15 -24.99 44.94
CA GLU A 346 -8.02 -25.59 46.27
C GLU A 346 -7.45 -24.61 47.30
N TYR A 347 -6.38 -23.91 46.90
CA TYR A 347 -5.76 -22.90 47.76
C TYR A 347 -6.72 -21.73 48.04
N LEU A 348 -7.30 -21.12 47.01
CA LEU A 348 -8.18 -19.96 47.15
C LEU A 348 -9.43 -20.28 47.98
N THR A 349 -9.94 -21.51 47.93
CA THR A 349 -11.04 -21.96 48.80
C THR A 349 -10.60 -22.11 50.26
N ALA A 350 -9.38 -22.56 50.52
CA ALA A 350 -8.85 -22.72 51.89
C ALA A 350 -8.36 -21.39 52.50
N PHE A 351 -7.98 -20.43 51.67
CA PHE A 351 -7.32 -19.19 52.07
C PHE A 351 -8.02 -18.42 53.20
N PRO A 352 -9.36 -18.23 53.22
CA PRO A 352 -10.00 -17.44 54.27
C PRO A 352 -9.81 -18.03 55.66
N LYS A 353 -9.96 -19.35 55.80
CA LYS A 353 -9.72 -20.08 57.05
C LYS A 353 -8.24 -19.99 57.45
N LEU A 354 -7.33 -20.20 56.49
CA LEU A 354 -5.89 -20.12 56.73
C LEU A 354 -5.44 -18.73 57.18
N ALA A 355 -6.02 -17.66 56.61
CA ALA A 355 -5.71 -16.29 56.99
C ALA A 355 -6.10 -16.00 58.43
N VAL A 356 -7.32 -16.41 58.85
CA VAL A 356 -7.73 -16.25 60.26
C VAL A 356 -6.86 -17.08 61.19
N MET A 357 -6.58 -18.34 60.85
CA MET A 357 -5.70 -19.20 61.65
C MET A 357 -4.29 -18.62 61.80
N PHE A 358 -3.72 -18.08 60.72
CA PHE A 358 -2.42 -17.43 60.74
C PHE A 358 -2.39 -16.24 61.71
N TYR A 359 -3.36 -15.34 61.58
CA TYR A 359 -3.46 -14.13 62.41
C TYR A 359 -3.78 -14.41 63.88
N ALA A 360 -4.67 -15.37 64.15
CA ALA A 360 -4.94 -15.86 65.50
C ALA A 360 -3.68 -16.48 66.13
N GLY A 361 -2.94 -17.28 65.36
CA GLY A 361 -1.68 -17.89 65.78
C GLY A 361 -0.61 -16.87 66.18
N MET A 362 -0.50 -15.75 65.47
CA MET A 362 0.41 -14.64 65.85
C MET A 362 0.09 -14.07 67.25
N LYS A 363 -1.16 -14.23 67.71
CA LYS A 363 -1.64 -13.79 69.01
C LYS A 363 -1.83 -14.94 70.01
N LYS A 364 -1.39 -16.16 69.64
CA LYS A 364 -1.51 -17.38 70.46
C LYS A 364 -2.96 -17.72 70.80
N LEU A 365 -3.90 -17.40 69.91
CA LEU A 365 -5.31 -17.75 70.02
C LEU A 365 -5.58 -19.07 69.30
N SER A 366 -6.46 -19.90 69.87
CA SER A 366 -6.91 -21.12 69.21
C SER A 366 -8.04 -20.82 68.21
N VAL A 367 -8.10 -21.61 67.14
CA VAL A 367 -9.13 -21.49 66.12
C VAL A 367 -9.75 -22.85 65.89
N GLN A 368 -11.07 -22.91 65.95
CA GLN A 368 -11.87 -24.08 65.64
C GLN A 368 -12.66 -23.79 64.35
N THR A 369 -12.50 -24.63 63.34
CA THR A 369 -13.17 -24.48 62.04
C THR A 369 -14.36 -25.43 61.94
N ASP A 370 -15.45 -24.97 61.33
CA ASP A 370 -16.69 -25.74 61.13
C ASP A 370 -17.24 -26.33 62.45
N TYR A 371 -17.13 -25.57 63.55
CA TYR A 371 -17.45 -26.03 64.90
C TYR A 371 -18.91 -25.76 65.27
N ASP A 372 -19.66 -26.81 65.60
CA ASP A 372 -21.12 -26.74 65.83
C ASP A 372 -21.54 -26.87 67.30
N GLU A 373 -20.67 -27.38 68.19
CA GLU A 373 -21.05 -27.71 69.57
C GLU A 373 -21.48 -26.50 70.42
N VAL A 374 -21.06 -25.28 70.06
CA VAL A 374 -21.36 -24.08 70.87
C VAL A 374 -22.81 -23.61 70.73
N ILE A 375 -23.33 -23.67 69.50
CA ILE A 375 -24.67 -23.14 69.17
C ILE A 375 -25.58 -24.18 68.50
N GLY A 376 -25.10 -25.41 68.25
CA GLY A 376 -25.82 -26.48 67.56
C GLY A 376 -25.84 -26.36 66.03
N ILE A 377 -25.09 -25.40 65.47
CA ILE A 377 -24.96 -25.15 64.03
C ILE A 377 -23.48 -24.80 63.75
N PRO A 378 -22.86 -25.33 62.69
CA PRO A 378 -21.45 -25.06 62.39
C PRO A 378 -21.15 -23.57 62.23
N LEU A 379 -20.26 -23.06 63.07
CA LEU A 379 -19.58 -21.79 62.89
C LEU A 379 -18.36 -22.00 62.00
N GLU A 380 -18.23 -21.25 60.91
CA GLU A 380 -17.17 -21.47 59.93
C GLU A 380 -15.79 -21.35 60.56
N ILE A 381 -15.60 -20.31 61.39
CA ILE A 381 -14.37 -20.06 62.14
C ILE A 381 -14.76 -19.51 63.52
N TYR A 382 -14.36 -20.18 64.60
CA TYR A 382 -14.62 -19.79 65.98
C TYR A 382 -13.33 -19.62 66.77
N ILE A 383 -13.23 -18.52 67.52
CA ILE A 383 -12.12 -18.19 68.42
C ILE A 383 -12.69 -18.19 69.86
N PRO A 384 -12.51 -19.30 70.61
CA PRO A 384 -13.16 -19.47 71.92
C PRO A 384 -12.77 -18.43 72.96
N GLU A 385 -11.48 -18.07 73.02
CA GLU A 385 -10.92 -17.19 74.04
C GLU A 385 -11.52 -15.78 73.96
N GLU A 386 -11.84 -15.33 72.75
CA GLU A 386 -12.45 -14.02 72.49
C GLU A 386 -13.96 -14.11 72.31
N LYS A 387 -14.54 -15.33 72.31
CA LYS A 387 -15.94 -15.60 71.96
C LYS A 387 -16.35 -14.92 70.66
N VAL A 388 -15.54 -15.09 69.61
CA VAL A 388 -15.78 -14.49 68.29
C VAL A 388 -15.97 -15.58 67.25
N ALA A 389 -16.99 -15.41 66.41
CA ALA A 389 -17.20 -16.24 65.23
C ALA A 389 -17.04 -15.39 63.97
N ILE A 390 -16.36 -15.92 62.95
CA ILE A 390 -16.14 -15.26 61.66
C ILE A 390 -16.76 -16.12 60.57
N GLU A 391 -17.64 -15.53 59.76
CA GLU A 391 -18.26 -16.16 58.59
C GLU A 391 -17.78 -15.44 57.33
N THR A 392 -17.26 -16.20 56.37
CA THR A 392 -16.68 -15.69 55.11
C THR A 392 -17.57 -15.97 53.91
N CYS A 393 -18.41 -17.00 54.01
CA CYS A 393 -19.40 -17.36 53.00
C CYS A 393 -20.81 -17.02 53.48
N ASN A 394 -21.66 -16.55 52.56
CA ASN A 394 -23.07 -16.31 52.87
C ASN A 394 -23.83 -17.64 52.83
N GLY A 395 -24.63 -17.87 53.87
CA GLY A 395 -25.57 -18.99 53.95
C GLY A 395 -26.92 -18.62 53.34
N THR A 396 -27.93 -19.46 53.55
CA THR A 396 -29.31 -19.03 53.29
C THR A 396 -29.71 -17.98 54.34
N GLU A 397 -30.58 -17.05 53.96
CA GLU A 397 -31.06 -15.96 54.85
C GLU A 397 -31.60 -16.47 56.19
N LYS A 398 -32.25 -17.65 56.17
CA LYS A 398 -32.74 -18.35 57.36
C LYS A 398 -31.61 -18.82 58.28
N ILE A 399 -30.55 -19.43 57.73
CA ILE A 399 -29.41 -19.92 58.51
C ILE A 399 -28.63 -18.75 59.09
N GLU A 400 -28.43 -17.68 58.32
CA GLU A 400 -27.70 -16.49 58.79
C GLU A 400 -28.42 -15.82 59.97
N SER A 401 -29.73 -15.62 59.85
CA SER A 401 -30.56 -15.02 60.91
C SER A 401 -30.54 -15.88 62.19
N LEU A 402 -30.55 -17.21 62.03
CA LEU A 402 -30.48 -18.16 63.14
C LEU A 402 -29.11 -18.13 63.82
N LYS A 403 -28.01 -18.10 63.07
CA LYS A 403 -26.65 -17.96 63.61
C LYS A 403 -26.49 -16.66 64.40
N GLU A 404 -26.98 -15.53 63.88
CA GLU A 404 -26.96 -14.23 64.57
C GLU A 404 -27.68 -14.29 65.93
N HIS A 405 -28.90 -14.86 65.93
CA HIS A 405 -29.69 -15.00 67.15
C HIS A 405 -29.01 -15.90 68.20
N LEU A 406 -28.52 -17.07 67.78
CA LEU A 406 -27.89 -18.04 68.68
C LEU A 406 -26.55 -17.54 69.23
N CYS A 407 -25.73 -16.89 68.39
CA CYS A 407 -24.49 -16.25 68.83
C CYS A 407 -24.76 -15.18 69.89
N LYS A 408 -25.76 -14.31 69.66
CA LYS A 408 -26.16 -13.28 70.63
C LYS A 408 -26.57 -13.89 71.97
N LYS A 409 -27.35 -14.98 71.97
CA LYS A 409 -27.79 -15.69 73.18
C LYS A 409 -26.61 -16.29 73.97
N ARG A 410 -25.54 -16.71 73.28
CA ARG A 410 -24.33 -17.28 73.89
C ARG A 410 -23.23 -16.24 74.17
N ASN A 411 -23.52 -14.96 73.99
CA ASN A 411 -22.55 -13.86 74.10
C ASN A 411 -21.32 -14.08 73.20
N ILE A 412 -21.58 -14.52 71.97
CA ILE A 412 -20.57 -14.69 70.91
C ILE A 412 -20.76 -13.55 69.91
N ARG A 413 -19.67 -12.86 69.59
CA ARG A 413 -19.68 -11.81 68.58
C ARG A 413 -19.51 -12.43 67.20
N LEU A 414 -20.55 -12.36 66.38
CA LEU A 414 -20.53 -12.83 65.00
C LEU A 414 -20.05 -11.71 64.06
N LEU A 415 -18.98 -11.95 63.32
CA LEU A 415 -18.40 -11.04 62.33
C LEU A 415 -18.58 -11.64 60.93
N LYS A 416 -19.24 -10.90 60.03
CA LYS A 416 -19.33 -11.28 58.61
C LYS A 416 -18.20 -10.62 57.83
N VAL A 417 -17.35 -11.42 57.19
CA VAL A 417 -16.23 -10.93 56.36
C VAL A 417 -16.27 -11.63 55.00
N PRO A 418 -17.11 -11.15 54.06
CA PRO A 418 -17.37 -11.85 52.81
C PRO A 418 -16.11 -12.07 51.96
N TYR A 419 -15.97 -13.29 51.44
CA TYR A 419 -14.95 -13.70 50.49
C TYR A 419 -15.57 -14.37 49.27
N LYS A 420 -15.11 -14.01 48.08
CA LYS A 420 -15.39 -14.73 46.84
C LYS A 420 -14.09 -15.28 46.29
N VAL A 421 -14.13 -16.52 45.78
CA VAL A 421 -12.97 -17.14 45.13
C VAL A 421 -12.50 -16.25 43.98
N GLY A 422 -11.22 -15.88 43.99
CA GLY A 422 -10.63 -14.93 43.05
C GLY A 422 -10.59 -13.48 43.53
N ASN A 423 -11.04 -13.19 44.76
CA ASN A 423 -10.71 -11.93 45.42
C ASN A 423 -9.19 -11.82 45.66
N ASP A 424 -8.71 -10.58 45.68
CA ASP A 424 -7.33 -10.28 46.03
C ASP A 424 -7.01 -10.73 47.46
N GLU A 425 -5.97 -11.54 47.60
CA GLU A 425 -5.56 -12.17 48.86
C GLU A 425 -5.13 -11.13 49.89
N THR A 426 -4.40 -10.10 49.44
CA THR A 426 -3.89 -9.01 50.27
C THR A 426 -5.04 -8.12 50.78
N GLU A 427 -6.00 -7.79 49.91
CA GLU A 427 -7.19 -7.05 50.30
C GLU A 427 -8.01 -7.82 51.35
N PHE A 428 -8.17 -9.13 51.16
CA PHE A 428 -8.89 -9.97 52.11
C PHE A 428 -8.14 -10.11 53.44
N ALA A 429 -6.82 -10.28 53.42
CA ALA A 429 -5.98 -10.23 54.61
C ALA A 429 -6.19 -8.92 55.41
N GLY A 430 -6.29 -7.78 54.73
CA GLY A 430 -6.64 -6.50 55.34
C GLY A 430 -8.04 -6.47 55.98
N LYS A 431 -9.03 -7.10 55.35
CA LYS A 431 -10.39 -7.25 55.93
C LYS A 431 -10.36 -8.08 57.22
N ILE A 432 -9.58 -9.16 57.24
CA ILE A 432 -9.40 -9.97 58.45
C ILE A 432 -8.73 -9.13 59.55
N LYS A 433 -7.65 -8.38 59.26
CA LYS A 433 -7.03 -7.49 60.27
C LYS A 433 -8.01 -6.43 60.80
N LYS A 434 -8.90 -5.89 59.97
CA LYS A 434 -9.98 -4.99 60.41
C LYS A 434 -10.98 -5.70 61.33
N ALA A 435 -11.32 -6.96 61.05
CA ALA A 435 -12.18 -7.78 61.90
C ALA A 435 -11.54 -8.01 63.28
N PHE A 436 -10.26 -8.38 63.33
CA PHE A 436 -9.49 -8.49 64.59
C PHE A 436 -9.40 -7.15 65.34
N ARG A 437 -9.19 -6.04 64.63
CA ARG A 437 -9.16 -4.70 65.25
C ARG A 437 -10.49 -4.35 65.91
N SER A 438 -11.61 -4.78 65.32
CA SER A 438 -12.95 -4.52 65.86
C SER A 438 -13.18 -5.17 67.23
N ILE A 439 -12.39 -6.19 67.57
CA ILE A 439 -12.36 -6.89 68.86
C ILE A 439 -11.11 -6.55 69.67
N HIS A 440 -10.48 -5.39 69.41
CA HIS A 440 -9.30 -4.88 70.11
C HIS A 440 -8.01 -5.69 69.95
N ILE A 441 -7.92 -6.53 68.91
CA ILE A 441 -6.70 -7.25 68.56
C ILE A 441 -5.99 -6.54 67.40
N PHE A 442 -4.79 -6.04 67.67
CA PHE A 442 -4.00 -5.27 66.70
C PHE A 442 -2.90 -6.13 66.08
N ILE A 443 -2.92 -6.26 64.76
CA ILE A 443 -1.94 -6.99 63.95
C ILE A 443 -1.22 -5.98 63.06
N THR A 444 0.12 -5.96 63.14
CA THR A 444 0.98 -4.95 62.51
C THR A 444 1.88 -5.51 61.40
N SER A 445 1.77 -6.80 61.09
CA SER A 445 2.46 -7.41 59.95
C SER A 445 1.97 -6.83 58.62
N ASP A 446 2.69 -7.11 57.54
CA ASP A 446 2.34 -6.65 56.19
C ASP A 446 1.44 -7.68 55.50
N GLU A 447 0.26 -7.25 55.04
CA GLU A 447 -0.77 -8.11 54.44
C GLU A 447 -0.27 -8.89 53.22
N THR A 448 0.61 -8.29 52.41
CA THR A 448 1.15 -8.93 51.20
C THR A 448 2.07 -10.07 51.59
N LYS A 449 3.03 -9.80 52.49
CA LYS A 449 3.95 -10.82 53.01
C LYS A 449 3.21 -11.94 53.75
N ASP A 450 2.14 -11.59 54.47
CA ASP A 450 1.31 -12.55 55.18
C ASP A 450 0.59 -13.49 54.18
N ALA A 451 -0.02 -12.94 53.13
CA ALA A 451 -0.66 -13.73 52.07
C ALA A 451 0.34 -14.64 51.34
N GLU A 452 1.50 -14.12 50.94
CA GLU A 452 2.58 -14.90 50.32
C GLU A 452 3.06 -16.04 51.23
N PHE A 453 3.20 -15.78 52.53
CA PHE A 453 3.59 -16.79 53.50
C PHE A 453 2.55 -17.90 53.62
N ILE A 454 1.27 -17.55 53.77
CA ILE A 454 0.15 -18.50 53.84
C ILE A 454 0.14 -19.39 52.58
N ARG A 455 0.26 -18.77 51.41
CA ARG A 455 0.32 -19.44 50.11
C ARG A 455 1.46 -20.46 50.03
N LYS A 456 2.66 -20.02 50.38
CA LYS A 456 3.85 -20.87 50.39
C LYS A 456 3.66 -22.07 51.31
N ARG A 457 3.17 -21.84 52.54
CA ARG A 457 2.92 -22.90 53.52
C ARG A 457 1.86 -23.89 53.07
N PHE A 458 0.78 -23.43 52.46
CA PHE A 458 -0.24 -24.31 51.90
C PHE A 458 0.35 -25.27 50.85
N PHE A 459 1.11 -24.75 49.89
CA PHE A 459 1.69 -25.58 48.84
C PHE A 459 2.84 -26.47 49.34
N GLU A 460 3.60 -26.06 50.36
CA GLU A 460 4.55 -26.94 51.07
C GLU A 460 3.81 -28.11 51.73
N TRP A 461 2.73 -27.83 52.45
CA TRP A 461 1.91 -28.85 53.11
C TRP A 461 1.27 -29.81 52.10
N ARG A 462 0.65 -29.33 51.02
CA ARG A 462 0.07 -30.18 49.96
C ARG A 462 1.12 -31.10 49.33
N ARG A 463 2.33 -30.60 49.08
CA ARG A 463 3.43 -31.41 48.54
C ARG A 463 3.84 -32.54 49.48
N LYS A 464 3.97 -32.26 50.78
CA LYS A 464 4.27 -33.28 51.79
C LYS A 464 3.18 -34.35 51.89
N GLN A 465 1.91 -33.95 51.89
CA GLN A 465 0.77 -34.89 51.91
C GLN A 465 0.80 -35.85 50.71
N ASN A 466 1.05 -35.31 49.51
CA ASN A 466 1.14 -36.12 48.31
C ASN A 466 2.37 -37.05 48.29
N GLN A 467 3.51 -36.62 48.83
CA GLN A 467 4.68 -37.50 49.01
C GLN A 467 4.37 -38.67 49.94
N ASN A 468 3.75 -38.40 51.08
CA ASN A 468 3.38 -39.44 52.04
C ASN A 468 2.39 -40.45 51.42
N ARG A 469 1.42 -39.97 50.64
CA ARG A 469 0.44 -40.85 49.98
C ARG A 469 1.09 -41.78 48.94
N ARG A 470 2.09 -41.28 48.21
CA ARG A 470 2.86 -42.10 47.23
C ARG A 470 3.82 -43.09 47.86
N LEU A 471 4.20 -42.91 49.13
CA LEU A 471 5.04 -43.85 49.87
C LEU A 471 4.21 -44.97 50.53
N SER A 472 2.89 -44.76 50.66
CA SER A 472 1.93 -45.72 51.21
C SER A 472 1.17 -46.54 50.16
N GLU A 473 1.27 -46.17 48.89
CA GLU A 473 0.79 -46.90 47.71
C GLU A 473 1.96 -47.68 47.09
#